data_AF-A0A850QA30-F1
#
_entry.id   AF-A0A850QA30-F1
#
_cell.length_a   1.000
_cell.length_b   1.000
_cell.length_c   1.000
_cell.angle_alpha   90.00
_cell.angle_beta   90.00
_cell.angle_gamma   90.00
#
_symmetry.space_group_name_H-M   'P 1'
#
loop_
_entity.id
_entity.type
_entity.pdbx_description
1 polymer ?
#
loop_
_entity_poly.entity_id
_entity_poly.type
_entity_poly.pdbx_seq_one_letter_code
_entity_poly.pdbx_strand_id
1 'polypeptide(L)'
;RTLDTLGIPRTTFYRWYDRYLSGDPEALEDRSPRPSRVWNRIPQPVREKIKDLALKESDLSPRELAVRFTDTEKYFVSEASVYRILKSYDLIT
;
A
#
# COMPACT_ATOMS: atom_id res chain seq x y z
N ARG A 1 -15.55 31.18 20.38
CA ARG A 1 -16.76 31.21 21.24
C ARG A 1 -17.52 29.90 21.16
N THR A 2 -18.17 29.53 20.04
CA THR A 2 -19.00 28.30 19.99
C THR A 2 -18.22 27.00 20.19
N LEU A 3 -17.07 26.83 19.52
CA LEU A 3 -16.24 25.61 19.68
C LEU A 3 -15.59 25.52 21.06
N ASP A 4 -15.21 26.66 21.65
CA ASP A 4 -14.64 26.72 23.00
C ASP A 4 -15.67 26.27 24.05
N THR A 5 -16.95 26.63 23.87
CA THR A 5 -18.05 26.16 24.73
C THR A 5 -18.26 24.65 24.65
N LEU A 6 -17.99 24.03 23.50
CA LEU A 6 -18.06 22.58 23.29
C LEU A 6 -16.77 21.85 23.70
N GLY A 7 -15.73 22.58 24.12
CA GLY A 7 -14.42 22.01 24.45
C GLY A 7 -13.67 21.42 23.25
N ILE A 8 -14.02 21.81 22.02
CA ILE A 8 -13.42 21.27 20.79
C ILE A 8 -12.34 22.23 20.28
N PRO A 9 -11.08 21.80 20.16
CA PRO A 9 -10.04 22.60 19.53
C PRO A 9 -10.41 22.93 18.07
N ARG A 10 -10.16 24.17 17.65
CA ARG A 10 -10.47 24.64 16.28
C ARG A 10 -9.82 23.74 15.20
N THR A 11 -8.61 23.25 15.45
CA THR A 11 -7.88 22.35 14.54
C THR A 11 -8.58 21.00 14.38
N THR A 12 -9.15 20.45 15.45
CA THR A 12 -9.93 19.19 15.40
C THR A 12 -11.22 19.40 14.62
N PHE A 13 -11.94 20.49 14.90
CA PHE A 13 -13.17 20.82 14.20
C PHE A 13 -12.95 20.93 12.68
N TYR A 14 -11.95 21.71 12.24
CA TYR A 14 -11.69 21.84 10.80
C TYR A 14 -11.22 20.54 10.16
N ARG A 15 -10.43 19.69 10.85
CA ARG A 15 -10.10 18.35 10.34
C ARG A 15 -11.31 17.44 10.16
N TRP A 16 -12.28 17.49 11.07
CA TRP A 16 -13.53 16.75 10.93
C TRP A 16 -14.39 17.33 9.81
N TYR A 17 -14.45 18.66 9.71
CA TYR A 17 -15.18 19.33 8.64
C TYR A 17 -14.61 19.01 7.26
N ASP A 18 -13.29 19.00 7.08
CA ASP A 18 -12.63 18.61 5.83
C ASP A 18 -12.95 17.14 5.47
N ARG A 19 -13.01 16.25 6.47
CA ARG A 19 -13.42 14.83 6.27
C ARG A 19 -14.89 14.73 5.86
N TYR A 20 -15.76 15.49 6.50
CA TYR A 20 -17.19 15.55 6.17
C TYR A 20 -17.47 16.19 4.81
N LEU A 21 -16.63 17.11 4.33
CA LEU A 21 -16.75 17.65 2.98
C LEU A 21 -16.25 16.69 1.90
N SER A 22 -15.29 15.82 2.25
CA SER A 22 -14.68 14.85 1.32
C SER A 22 -15.38 13.50 1.30
N GLY A 23 -16.35 13.25 2.18
CA GLY A 23 -17.17 12.03 2.20
C GLY A 23 -18.41 12.17 3.08
N ASP A 24 -19.26 11.17 3.03
CA ASP A 24 -20.47 11.07 3.86
C ASP A 24 -20.13 10.93 5.36
N PRO A 25 -21.11 10.95 6.30
CA PRO A 25 -20.86 10.89 7.75
C PRO A 25 -19.90 9.77 8.20
N GLU A 26 -19.80 8.68 7.44
CA GLU A 26 -18.86 7.57 7.60
C GLU A 26 -17.39 8.02 7.53
N ALA A 27 -17.10 9.17 6.93
CA ALA A 27 -15.75 9.77 6.91
C ALA A 27 -15.27 10.23 8.29
N LEU A 28 -16.19 10.43 9.23
CA LEU A 28 -15.90 10.79 10.62
C LEU A 28 -15.62 9.56 11.51
N GLU A 29 -15.82 8.34 11.00
CA GLU A 29 -15.51 7.13 11.75
C GLU A 29 -14.03 7.09 12.17
N ASP A 30 -13.78 6.43 13.30
CA ASP A 30 -12.42 6.22 13.76
C ASP A 30 -11.68 5.30 12.78
N ARG A 31 -10.50 5.72 12.35
CA ARG A 31 -9.68 5.02 11.35
C ARG A 31 -8.35 4.70 11.96
N SER A 32 -7.94 3.44 11.86
CA SER A 32 -6.59 3.05 12.27
C SER A 32 -5.55 3.91 11.54
N PRO A 33 -4.60 4.52 12.25
CA PRO A 33 -3.57 5.34 11.63
C PRO A 33 -2.77 4.49 10.64
N ARG A 34 -2.82 4.86 9.36
CA ARG A 34 -2.01 4.21 8.32
C ARG A 34 -0.77 5.07 8.07
N PRO A 35 0.45 4.54 8.25
CA PRO A 35 1.65 5.30 7.91
C PRO A 35 1.64 5.63 6.42
N SER A 36 1.81 6.92 6.10
CA SER A 36 1.82 7.41 4.71
C SER A 36 2.95 6.80 3.88
N ARG A 37 4.07 6.45 4.53
CA ARG A 37 5.22 5.81 3.91
C ARG A 37 5.79 4.73 4.82
N VAL A 38 5.83 3.51 4.32
CA VAL A 38 6.55 2.40 4.94
C VAL A 38 7.92 2.31 4.26
N TRP A 39 8.99 2.54 5.02
CA TRP A 39 10.37 2.63 4.49
C TRP A 39 10.78 1.45 3.59
N ASN A 40 10.36 0.24 3.95
CA ASN A 40 10.71 -1.00 3.24
C ASN A 40 9.63 -1.49 2.26
N ARG A 41 8.66 -0.65 1.87
CA ARG A 41 7.63 -1.06 0.90
C ARG A 41 8.16 -0.89 -0.52
N ILE A 42 8.27 -2.01 -1.24
CA ILE A 42 8.53 -2.03 -2.69
C ILE A 42 7.45 -1.17 -3.39
N PRO A 43 7.84 -0.17 -4.20
CA PRO A 43 6.90 0.70 -4.90
C PRO A 43 5.90 -0.08 -5.76
N GLN A 44 4.67 0.43 -5.84
CA GLN A 44 3.59 -0.22 -6.60
C GLN A 44 3.97 -0.52 -8.07
N PRO A 45 4.63 0.39 -8.82
CA PRO A 45 5.03 0.09 -10.20
C PRO A 45 6.00 -1.10 -10.31
N VAL A 46 6.87 -1.30 -9.32
CA VAL A 46 7.79 -2.45 -9.28
C VAL A 46 7.02 -3.75 -8.99
N ARG A 47 6.01 -3.70 -8.11
CA ARG A 47 5.14 -4.84 -7.82
C ARG A 47 4.36 -5.29 -9.05
N GLU A 48 3.89 -4.35 -9.86
CA GLU A 48 3.18 -4.63 -11.11
C GLU A 48 4.10 -5.30 -12.12
N LYS A 49 5.33 -4.81 -12.31
CA LYS A 49 6.31 -5.48 -13.17
C LYS A 49 6.62 -6.92 -12.74
N ILE A 50 6.72 -7.18 -11.44
CA ILE A 50 6.93 -8.54 -10.91
C ILE A 50 5.73 -9.43 -11.25
N LYS A 51 4.51 -8.92 -11.11
CA LYS A 51 3.28 -9.63 -11.49
C LYS A 51 3.28 -9.94 -12.99
N ASP A 52 3.59 -8.96 -13.83
CA ASP A 52 3.59 -9.13 -15.29
C ASP A 52 4.63 -10.16 -15.73
N LEU A 53 5.82 -10.15 -15.11
CA LEU A 53 6.85 -11.16 -15.35
C LEU A 53 6.37 -12.57 -14.94
N ALA A 54 5.74 -12.70 -13.78
CA ALA A 54 5.19 -13.97 -13.31
C ALA A 54 4.05 -14.50 -14.20
N LEU A 55 3.23 -13.62 -14.76
CA LEU A 55 2.20 -13.99 -15.73
C LEU A 55 2.78 -14.41 -17.08
N LYS A 56 3.92 -13.83 -17.48
CA LYS A 56 4.62 -14.19 -18.70
C LYS A 56 5.39 -15.51 -18.57
N GLU A 57 5.96 -15.78 -17.39
CA GLU A 57 6.83 -16.91 -17.09
C GLU A 57 6.24 -17.72 -15.91
N SER A 58 5.06 -18.29 -16.11
CA SER A 58 4.27 -18.97 -15.06
C SER A 58 4.93 -20.21 -14.46
N ASP A 59 5.88 -20.81 -15.17
CA ASP A 59 6.56 -22.03 -14.75
C ASP A 59 7.71 -21.76 -13.76
N LEU A 60 8.11 -20.50 -13.61
CA LEU A 60 9.23 -20.13 -12.74
C LEU A 60 8.82 -20.12 -11.26
N SER A 61 9.71 -20.66 -10.44
CA SER A 61 9.60 -20.54 -8.99
C SER A 61 9.80 -19.08 -8.53
N PRO A 62 9.31 -18.69 -7.34
CA PRO A 62 9.55 -17.36 -6.77
C PRO A 62 11.03 -16.97 -6.69
N ARG A 63 11.91 -17.95 -6.50
CA ARG A 63 13.36 -17.77 -6.48
C ARG A 63 13.90 -17.40 -7.86
N GLU A 64 13.50 -18.14 -8.89
CA GLU A 64 13.92 -17.89 -10.26
C GLU A 64 13.37 -16.56 -10.78
N LEU A 65 12.13 -16.22 -10.44
CA LEU A 65 11.54 -14.91 -10.73
C LEU A 65 12.33 -13.77 -10.09
N ALA A 66 12.78 -13.91 -8.84
CA ALA A 66 13.58 -12.88 -8.17
C ALA A 66 14.92 -12.64 -8.88
N VAL A 67 15.59 -13.71 -9.31
CA VAL A 67 16.86 -13.63 -10.06
C VAL A 67 16.63 -12.98 -11.43
N ARG A 68 15.67 -13.51 -12.20
CA ARG A 68 15.30 -12.97 -13.52
C ARG A 68 14.92 -11.50 -13.47
N PHE A 69 14.13 -11.10 -12.48
CA PHE A 69 13.74 -9.72 -12.28
C PHE A 69 14.94 -8.83 -11.98
N THR A 70 15.83 -9.27 -11.08
CA THR A 70 17.03 -8.51 -10.72
C THR A 70 17.97 -8.33 -11.92
N ASP A 71 18.14 -9.37 -12.74
CA ASP A 71 18.99 -9.32 -13.94
C ASP A 71 18.40 -8.41 -15.03
N THR A 72 17.08 -8.43 -15.21
CA THR A 72 16.40 -7.70 -16.29
C THR A 72 16.18 -6.23 -15.94
N GLU A 73 15.69 -5.95 -14.74
CA GLU A 73 15.28 -4.60 -14.30
C GLU A 73 16.39 -3.88 -13.52
N LYS A 74 17.51 -4.56 -13.22
CA LYS A 74 18.59 -4.06 -12.35
C LYS A 74 18.08 -3.56 -11.00
N TYR A 75 16.96 -4.10 -10.53
CA TYR A 75 16.32 -3.76 -9.26
C TYR A 75 16.29 -5.00 -8.39
N PHE A 76 16.98 -4.94 -7.24
CA PHE A 76 17.06 -6.07 -6.33
C PHE A 76 15.72 -6.35 -5.65
N VAL A 77 15.26 -7.59 -5.76
CA VAL A 77 14.10 -8.10 -5.01
C VAL A 77 14.47 -9.46 -4.43
N SER A 78 14.20 -9.66 -3.14
CA SER A 78 14.41 -10.97 -2.52
C SER A 78 13.29 -11.94 -2.91
N GLU A 79 13.62 -13.24 -2.95
CA GLU A 79 12.64 -14.32 -3.15
C GLU A 79 11.43 -14.19 -2.23
N ALA A 80 11.66 -13.92 -0.94
CA ALA A 80 10.57 -13.75 0.04
C ALA A 80 9.67 -12.55 -0.28
N SER A 81 10.20 -11.50 -0.92
CA SER A 81 9.40 -10.35 -1.36
C SER A 81 8.58 -10.71 -2.60
N VAL A 82 9.15 -11.43 -3.56
CA VAL A 82 8.43 -11.98 -4.71
C VAL A 82 7.30 -12.89 -4.24
N TYR A 83 7.58 -13.85 -3.37
CA TYR A 83 6.56 -14.74 -2.79
C TYR A 83 5.39 -13.96 -2.18
N ARG A 84 5.66 -12.97 -1.32
CA ARG A 84 4.61 -12.15 -0.70
C ARG A 84 3.81 -11.35 -1.72
N ILE A 85 4.45 -10.85 -2.77
CA ILE A 85 3.78 -10.12 -3.85
C ILE A 85 2.86 -11.07 -4.63
N LEU A 86 3.35 -12.24 -5.02
CA LEU A 86 2.56 -13.24 -5.75
C LEU A 86 1.38 -13.75 -4.91
N LYS A 87 1.60 -14.01 -3.62
CA LYS A 87 0.53 -14.36 -2.68
C LYS A 87 -0.50 -13.24 -2.52
N SER A 88 -0.08 -11.97 -2.53
CA SER A 88 -1.02 -10.84 -2.47
C SER A 88 -1.87 -10.64 -3.73
N TYR A 89 -1.46 -11.26 -4.84
CA TYR A 89 -2.21 -11.32 -6.09
C TYR A 89 -2.93 -12.66 -6.29
N ASP A 90 -2.94 -13.53 -5.27
CA ASP A 90 -3.53 -14.88 -5.32
C ASP A 90 -2.97 -15.76 -6.45
N LEU A 91 -1.73 -15.51 -6.88
CA LEU A 91 -1.04 -16.30 -7.92
C LEU A 91 -0.39 -17.58 -7.36
N ILE A 92 -0.18 -17.61 -6.04
CA ILE A 92 0.41 -18.73 -5.31
C ILE A 92 -0.36 -18.88 -3.99
N THR A 93 -0.58 -20.12 -3.55
CA THR A 93 -1.25 -20.46 -2.29
C THR A 93 -0.30 -20.40 -1.08
#